data_AF-A0A6J4FCY0-F1
#
_entry.id   AF-A0A6J4FCY0-F1
#
_cell.length_a   1.000
_cell.length_b   1.000
_cell.length_c   1.000
_cell.angle_alpha   90.00
_cell.angle_beta   90.00
_cell.angle_gamma   90.00
#
_symmetry.space_group_name_H-M   'P 1'
#
loop_
_entity.id
_entity.type
_entity.pdbx_description
1 polymer ?
#
loop_
_entity_poly.entity_id
_entity_poly.type
_entity_poly.pdbx_seq_one_letter_code
_entity_poly.pdbx_strand_id
1 'polypeptide(L)'
;MNFYGRLIARTPRINFIGRRFIASAFTAALILGSFAAIGLKGFNFGIDFAGGIMIEVQASPGPADISRMRSTLDGLNLGEVSLQEFGATGRDVMIRVQKQAGDEKAQMVALAKVKDALGQGYDYRRVEIVGPKVGDELKRDGVLAVALSVLAIAAYVWFRFEWQFGIGALAATFHDVIATFGLFAITGMEFNLTSVAAILTIAGYSINDTVVIYDRVRENLRKYKSMPIHDVLNLAVNETLARTFLTVATVFVTVMALLVFGGDVLHGFSVAMLWGLAVGTYSSIFVGVPMLIYFNLRTGQQKEEDEAGEQALP
;
A
#
# COMPACT_ATOMS: atom_id res chain seq x y z
N MET A 1 18.94 -32.14 -16.18
CA MET A 1 18.01 -31.10 -16.65
C MET A 1 17.25 -30.57 -15.44
N ASN A 2 17.69 -29.42 -14.90
CA ASN A 2 17.33 -28.92 -13.57
C ASN A 2 15.85 -28.51 -13.49
N PHE A 3 15.25 -28.66 -12.30
CA PHE A 3 13.86 -28.31 -11.97
C PHE A 3 13.44 -26.91 -12.47
N TYR A 4 14.34 -25.92 -12.33
CA TYR A 4 14.16 -24.55 -12.85
C TYR A 4 13.95 -24.48 -14.37
N GLY A 5 14.60 -25.36 -15.14
CA GLY A 5 14.49 -25.40 -16.59
C GLY A 5 13.15 -25.95 -17.10
N ARG A 6 12.33 -26.61 -16.27
CA ARG A 6 10.97 -27.04 -16.69
C ARG A 6 9.88 -26.05 -16.28
N LEU A 7 10.09 -25.27 -15.21
CA LEU A 7 9.14 -24.25 -14.77
C LEU A 7 9.17 -22.99 -15.67
N ILE A 8 10.31 -22.71 -16.32
CA ILE A 8 10.57 -21.46 -17.06
C ILE A 8 10.63 -21.65 -18.59
N ALA A 9 10.75 -22.89 -19.10
CA ALA A 9 11.06 -23.13 -20.52
C ALA A 9 9.92 -22.90 -21.53
N ARG A 10 8.67 -22.62 -21.10
CA ARG A 10 7.57 -22.33 -22.02
C ARG A 10 6.79 -21.12 -21.56
N THR A 11 6.73 -20.09 -22.42
CA THR A 11 5.80 -18.98 -22.29
C THR A 11 4.38 -19.54 -22.13
N PRO A 12 3.70 -19.25 -21.01
CA PRO A 12 2.32 -19.66 -20.83
C PRO A 12 1.41 -19.09 -21.93
N ARG A 13 0.24 -19.70 -22.13
CA ARG A 13 -0.77 -19.22 -23.09
C ARG A 13 -2.07 -18.92 -22.36
N ILE A 14 -1.99 -18.07 -21.34
CA ILE A 14 -3.13 -17.64 -20.55
C ILE A 14 -3.74 -16.41 -21.23
N ASN A 15 -5.07 -16.38 -21.35
CA ASN A 15 -5.79 -15.24 -21.92
C ASN A 15 -6.15 -14.22 -20.83
N PHE A 16 -5.21 -13.36 -20.48
CA PHE A 16 -5.40 -12.26 -19.53
C PHE A 16 -6.26 -11.15 -20.13
N ILE A 17 -5.93 -10.73 -21.36
CA ILE A 17 -6.58 -9.58 -22.02
C ILE A 17 -8.04 -9.88 -22.38
N GLY A 18 -8.40 -11.12 -22.69
CA GLY A 18 -9.78 -11.53 -22.90
C GLY A 18 -10.62 -11.53 -21.63
N ARG A 19 -10.00 -11.69 -20.45
CA ARG A 19 -10.67 -11.64 -19.14
C ARG A 19 -10.77 -10.23 -18.56
N ARG A 20 -10.33 -9.21 -19.31
CA ARG A 20 -10.28 -7.83 -18.84
C ARG A 20 -11.60 -7.30 -18.31
N PHE A 21 -12.75 -7.69 -18.88
CA PHE A 21 -14.05 -7.19 -18.41
C PHE A 21 -14.41 -7.68 -17.01
N ILE A 22 -14.13 -8.96 -16.71
CA ILE A 22 -14.32 -9.53 -15.37
C ILE A 22 -13.38 -8.84 -14.38
N ALA A 23 -12.13 -8.63 -14.80
CA ALA A 23 -11.14 -7.93 -13.99
C ALA A 23 -11.54 -6.46 -13.76
N SER A 24 -12.01 -5.73 -14.78
CA SER A 24 -12.50 -4.36 -14.64
C SER A 24 -13.69 -4.28 -13.68
N ALA A 25 -14.59 -5.26 -13.67
CA ALA A 25 -15.68 -5.33 -12.70
C ALA A 25 -15.15 -5.55 -11.27
N PHE A 26 -14.17 -6.45 -11.08
CA PHE A 26 -13.51 -6.65 -9.80
C PHE A 26 -12.77 -5.39 -9.32
N THR A 27 -12.02 -4.74 -10.19
CA THR A 27 -11.35 -3.46 -9.94
C THR A 27 -12.35 -2.38 -9.52
N ALA A 28 -13.47 -2.24 -10.24
CA ALA A 28 -14.50 -1.28 -9.89
C ALA A 28 -15.10 -1.59 -8.52
N ALA A 29 -15.42 -2.86 -8.24
CA ALA A 29 -15.91 -3.29 -6.94
C ALA A 29 -14.92 -3.02 -5.81
N LEU A 30 -13.63 -3.28 -6.04
CA LEU A 30 -12.57 -3.04 -5.07
C LEU A 30 -12.42 -1.54 -4.76
N ILE A 31 -12.38 -0.70 -5.79
CA ILE A 31 -12.23 0.76 -5.62
C ILE A 31 -13.47 1.38 -4.97
N LEU A 32 -14.67 1.01 -5.43
CA LEU A 32 -15.91 1.49 -4.82
C LEU A 32 -16.04 0.99 -3.38
N GLY A 33 -15.69 -0.27 -3.11
CA GLY A 33 -15.64 -0.83 -1.77
C GLY A 33 -14.67 -0.10 -0.86
N SER A 34 -13.48 0.24 -1.36
CA SER A 34 -12.51 1.06 -0.63
C SER A 34 -13.05 2.44 -0.31
N PHE A 35 -13.61 3.17 -1.29
CA PHE A 35 -14.19 4.49 -1.05
C PHE A 35 -15.37 4.43 -0.08
N ALA A 36 -16.25 3.43 -0.20
CA ALA A 36 -17.35 3.23 0.73
C ALA A 36 -16.85 2.94 2.15
N ALA A 37 -15.83 2.10 2.31
CA ALA A 37 -15.23 1.84 3.62
C ALA A 37 -14.61 3.09 4.23
N ILE A 38 -13.87 3.87 3.43
CA ILE A 38 -13.27 5.14 3.88
C ILE A 38 -14.36 6.14 4.28
N GLY A 39 -15.43 6.26 3.51
CA GLY A 39 -16.51 7.22 3.79
C GLY A 39 -17.41 6.82 4.97
N LEU A 40 -17.66 5.52 5.16
CA LEU A 40 -18.58 5.01 6.18
C LEU A 40 -17.89 4.70 7.52
N LYS A 41 -16.68 4.13 7.50
CA LYS A 41 -15.92 3.77 8.72
C LYS A 41 -14.82 4.77 9.06
N GLY A 42 -14.22 5.41 8.05
CA GLY A 42 -13.03 6.24 8.25
C GLY A 42 -11.76 5.43 8.53
N PHE A 43 -10.70 6.13 8.92
CA PHE A 43 -9.44 5.53 9.32
C PHE A 43 -9.30 5.54 10.84
N ASN A 44 -8.74 4.47 11.40
CA ASN A 44 -8.26 4.44 12.77
C ASN A 44 -6.88 5.12 12.84
N PHE A 45 -6.86 6.45 12.97
CA PHE A 45 -5.61 7.21 12.96
C PHE A 45 -4.76 6.91 14.20
N GLY A 46 -3.50 6.55 13.98
CA GLY A 46 -2.47 6.47 15.01
C GLY A 46 -2.08 7.85 15.53
N ILE A 47 -1.26 7.87 16.58
CA ILE A 47 -0.92 9.14 17.27
C ILE A 47 -0.17 10.12 16.37
N ASP A 48 0.53 9.65 15.34
CA ASP A 48 1.23 10.50 14.38
C ASP A 48 0.28 11.49 13.71
N PHE A 49 -0.99 11.12 13.52
CA PHE A 49 -1.99 11.95 12.85
C PHE A 49 -3.08 12.43 13.79
N ALA A 50 -3.42 11.65 14.82
CA ALA A 50 -4.42 12.04 15.81
C ALA A 50 -3.86 13.00 16.89
N GLY A 51 -2.55 12.93 17.14
CA GLY A 51 -1.90 13.52 18.32
C GLY A 51 -2.27 12.78 19.62
N GLY A 52 -1.65 13.19 20.72
CA GLY A 52 -1.91 12.64 22.05
C GLY A 52 -0.80 11.74 22.55
N ILE A 53 -1.17 10.74 23.35
CA ILE A 53 -0.22 9.89 24.08
C ILE A 53 -0.51 8.42 23.76
N MET A 54 0.51 7.66 23.37
CA MET A 54 0.45 6.21 23.28
C MET A 54 1.34 5.60 24.35
N ILE A 55 0.81 4.61 25.06
CA ILE A 55 1.53 3.87 26.08
C ILE A 55 1.30 2.39 25.80
N GLU A 56 2.38 1.65 25.58
CA GLU A 56 2.35 0.19 25.56
C GLU A 56 2.81 -0.32 26.92
N VAL A 57 1.93 -1.06 27.58
CA VAL A 57 2.21 -1.68 28.87
C VAL A 57 2.08 -3.20 28.76
N GLN A 58 2.90 -3.91 29.52
CA GLN A 58 2.76 -5.34 29.74
C GLN A 58 2.42 -5.60 31.20
N ALA A 59 1.29 -6.27 31.46
CA ALA A 59 0.85 -6.63 32.79
C ALA A 59 1.79 -7.65 33.46
N SER A 60 2.06 -7.46 34.77
CA SER A 60 2.89 -8.36 35.57
C SER A 60 2.41 -8.45 37.03
N PRO A 61 2.07 -9.64 37.59
CA PRO A 61 1.95 -10.96 36.96
C PRO A 61 0.51 -11.27 36.49
N GLY A 62 0.35 -11.79 35.26
CA GLY A 62 -0.93 -12.29 34.73
C GLY A 62 -1.45 -11.53 33.51
N PRO A 63 -2.62 -11.94 32.94
CA PRO A 63 -3.28 -11.21 31.86
C PRO A 63 -3.73 -9.82 32.33
N ALA A 64 -3.80 -8.88 31.39
CA ALA A 64 -4.25 -7.53 31.71
C ALA A 64 -5.77 -7.51 31.96
N ASP A 65 -6.21 -6.75 32.95
CA ASP A 65 -7.63 -6.51 33.18
C ASP A 65 -8.02 -5.17 32.55
N ILE A 66 -8.41 -5.20 31.27
CA ILE A 66 -8.83 -3.99 30.53
C ILE A 66 -10.00 -3.31 31.23
N SER A 67 -10.94 -4.05 31.82
CA SER A 67 -12.13 -3.46 32.44
C SER A 67 -11.73 -2.62 33.63
N ARG A 68 -10.83 -3.14 34.47
CA ARG A 68 -10.26 -2.40 35.59
C ARG A 68 -9.44 -1.21 35.10
N MET A 69 -8.53 -1.40 34.15
CA MET A 69 -7.71 -0.31 33.62
C MET A 69 -8.57 0.82 33.05
N ARG A 70 -9.62 0.49 32.28
CA ARG A 70 -10.58 1.46 31.73
C ARG A 70 -11.26 2.24 32.85
N SER A 71 -11.81 1.55 33.86
CA SER A 71 -12.46 2.22 35.00
C SER A 71 -11.51 3.16 35.76
N THR A 72 -10.24 2.79 35.88
CA THR A 72 -9.21 3.62 36.52
C THR A 72 -8.86 4.84 35.69
N LEU A 73 -8.75 4.70 34.36
CA LEU A 73 -8.33 5.78 33.47
C LEU A 73 -9.47 6.75 33.12
N ASP A 74 -10.71 6.27 33.03
CA ASP A 74 -11.90 7.10 32.78
C ASP A 74 -12.09 8.16 33.88
N GLY A 75 -11.67 7.85 35.12
CA GLY A 75 -11.74 8.77 36.26
C GLY A 75 -10.75 9.95 36.21
N LEU A 76 -9.80 9.95 35.27
CA LEU A 76 -8.74 10.97 35.20
C LEU A 76 -9.13 12.25 34.44
N ASN A 77 -10.32 12.28 33.83
CA ASN A 77 -10.81 13.40 33.00
C ASN A 77 -9.82 13.82 31.90
N LEU A 78 -9.18 12.84 31.26
CA LEU A 78 -8.21 13.05 30.16
C LEU A 78 -8.88 13.03 28.77
N GLY A 79 -10.21 13.06 28.71
CA GLY A 79 -10.96 12.88 27.47
C GLY A 79 -11.10 11.40 27.12
N GLU A 80 -11.14 11.10 25.82
CA GLU A 80 -11.28 9.73 25.32
C GLU A 80 -9.99 8.93 25.58
N VAL A 81 -10.14 7.80 26.27
CA VAL A 81 -9.07 6.83 26.49
C VAL A 81 -9.46 5.51 25.82
N SER A 82 -8.67 5.09 24.84
CA SER A 82 -8.84 3.82 24.16
C SER A 82 -7.84 2.82 24.71
N LEU A 83 -8.33 1.65 25.12
CA LEU A 83 -7.51 0.50 25.50
C LEU A 83 -7.72 -0.61 24.49
N GLN A 84 -6.63 -1.12 23.95
CA GLN A 84 -6.62 -2.21 23.00
C GLN A 84 -5.62 -3.27 23.46
N GLU A 85 -6.11 -4.47 23.71
CA GLU A 85 -5.27 -5.66 23.91
C GLU A 85 -4.57 -6.01 22.60
N PHE A 86 -3.30 -6.40 22.70
CA PHE A 86 -2.51 -6.87 21.57
C PHE A 86 -1.55 -7.99 21.99
N GLY A 87 -0.90 -8.61 21.02
CA GLY A 87 -0.03 -9.76 21.25
C GLY A 87 -0.79 -11.05 21.60
N ALA A 88 -0.10 -12.19 21.50
CA ALA A 88 -0.70 -13.51 21.70
C ALA A 88 -0.91 -13.89 23.18
N THR A 89 -0.31 -13.13 24.12
CA THR A 89 -0.27 -13.51 25.54
C THR A 89 -1.41 -12.92 26.38
N GLY A 90 -2.17 -11.96 25.84
CA GLY A 90 -3.23 -11.25 26.58
C GLY A 90 -2.71 -10.36 27.72
N ARG A 91 -1.41 -10.05 27.72
CA ARG A 91 -0.76 -9.21 28.75
C ARG A 91 -0.41 -7.82 28.25
N ASP A 92 -0.33 -7.66 26.94
CA ASP A 92 0.14 -6.44 26.29
C ASP A 92 -1.08 -5.57 25.96
N VAL A 93 -1.08 -4.34 26.46
CA VAL A 93 -2.19 -3.39 26.29
C VAL A 93 -1.65 -2.08 25.78
N MET A 94 -2.24 -1.60 24.69
CA MET A 94 -1.98 -0.29 24.12
C MET A 94 -3.04 0.67 24.66
N ILE A 95 -2.57 1.71 25.33
CA ILE A 95 -3.38 2.77 25.88
C ILE A 95 -3.15 4.00 25.01
N ARG A 96 -4.21 4.52 24.39
CA ARG A 96 -4.20 5.79 23.69
C ARG A 96 -5.02 6.80 24.46
N VAL A 97 -4.40 7.91 24.79
CA VAL A 97 -5.05 9.04 25.46
C VAL A 97 -5.19 10.16 24.47
N GLN A 98 -6.41 10.70 24.38
CA GLN A 98 -6.73 11.84 23.53
C GLN A 98 -5.74 12.99 23.76
N LYS A 99 -5.45 13.75 22.70
CA LYS A 99 -4.66 14.97 22.79
C LYS A 99 -5.22 15.93 23.85
N GLN A 100 -4.40 16.28 24.83
CA GLN A 100 -4.74 17.31 25.80
C GLN A 100 -4.66 18.72 25.20
N ALA A 101 -5.52 19.63 25.67
CA ALA A 101 -5.44 21.04 25.29
C ALA A 101 -4.18 21.68 25.92
N GLY A 102 -3.30 22.23 25.08
CA GLY A 102 -2.06 22.87 25.53
C GLY A 102 -0.85 22.48 24.68
N ASP A 103 0.34 22.74 25.22
CA ASP A 103 1.62 22.35 24.65
C ASP A 103 2.00 20.91 25.07
N GLU A 104 3.22 20.50 24.70
CA GLU A 104 3.75 19.16 25.03
C GLU A 104 3.81 18.91 26.56
N LYS A 105 3.92 19.97 27.37
CA LYS A 105 3.88 19.84 28.84
C LYS A 105 2.52 19.35 29.33
N ALA A 106 1.43 19.77 28.70
CA ALA A 106 0.09 19.27 29.04
C ALA A 106 -0.02 17.76 28.80
N GLN A 107 0.61 17.24 27.74
CA GLN A 107 0.68 15.80 27.48
C GLN A 107 1.54 15.08 28.53
N MET A 108 2.69 15.65 28.90
CA MET A 108 3.55 15.07 29.95
C MET A 108 2.85 14.99 31.32
N VAL A 109 2.04 15.98 31.67
CA VAL A 109 1.23 15.97 32.90
C VAL A 109 0.17 14.86 32.83
N ALA A 110 -0.49 14.68 31.68
CA ALA A 110 -1.46 13.61 31.49
C ALA A 110 -0.78 12.22 31.55
N LEU A 111 0.39 12.05 30.93
CA LEU A 111 1.18 10.83 31.03
C LEU A 111 1.52 10.50 32.49
N ALA A 112 1.94 11.50 33.27
CA ALA A 112 2.25 11.31 34.68
C ALA A 112 1.02 10.83 35.47
N LYS A 113 -0.17 11.42 35.22
CA LYS A 113 -1.43 10.97 35.82
C LYS A 113 -1.78 9.53 35.47
N VAL A 114 -1.58 9.13 34.21
CA VAL A 114 -1.84 7.75 33.76
C VAL A 114 -0.89 6.78 34.47
N LYS A 115 0.40 7.10 34.54
CA LYS A 115 1.40 6.25 35.22
C LYS A 115 1.11 6.11 36.71
N ASP A 116 0.73 7.20 37.36
CA ASP A 116 0.38 7.21 38.80
C ASP A 116 -0.86 6.35 39.07
N ALA A 117 -1.88 6.46 38.22
CA ALA A 117 -3.13 5.71 38.35
C ALA A 117 -2.97 4.19 38.11
N LEU A 118 -2.13 3.80 37.14
CA LEU A 118 -1.85 2.39 36.85
C LEU A 118 -0.88 1.75 37.85
N GLY A 119 0.00 2.56 38.44
CA GLY A 119 0.98 2.11 39.44
C GLY A 119 2.09 1.22 38.88
N GLN A 120 2.66 0.39 39.75
CA GLN A 120 3.87 -0.43 39.51
C GLN A 120 3.59 -1.85 38.98
N GLY A 121 2.32 -2.21 38.72
CA GLY A 121 1.93 -3.55 38.24
C GLY A 121 2.13 -3.79 36.73
N TYR A 122 2.72 -2.81 36.04
CA TYR A 122 2.86 -2.81 34.59
C TYR A 122 4.29 -2.43 34.19
N ASP A 123 4.83 -3.16 33.23
CA ASP A 123 6.08 -2.82 32.57
C ASP A 123 5.78 -1.90 31.37
N TYR A 124 6.31 -0.68 31.38
CA TYR A 124 6.08 0.32 30.33
C TYR A 124 7.07 0.09 29.20
N ARG A 125 6.62 -0.59 28.15
CA ARG A 125 7.44 -0.99 26.99
C ARG A 125 7.74 0.19 26.06
N ARG A 126 6.74 1.04 25.82
CA ARG A 126 6.85 2.16 24.89
C ARG A 126 5.95 3.30 25.34
N VAL A 127 6.45 4.52 25.26
CA VAL A 127 5.69 5.74 25.51
C VAL A 127 6.01 6.74 24.42
N GLU A 128 4.98 7.20 23.74
CA GLU A 128 5.11 8.20 22.69
C GLU A 128 4.12 9.34 22.92
N ILE A 129 4.57 10.55 22.61
CA ILE A 129 3.80 11.77 22.75
C ILE A 129 3.91 12.53 21.45
N VAL A 130 2.76 12.89 20.88
CA VAL A 130 2.69 13.73 19.69
C VAL A 130 1.84 14.96 19.99
N GLY A 131 2.47 16.13 19.86
CA GLY A 131 1.80 17.42 20.04
C GLY A 131 0.77 17.70 18.94
N PRO A 132 -0.31 18.47 19.21
CA PRO A 132 -1.39 18.71 18.25
C PRO A 132 -0.91 19.33 16.93
N LYS A 133 0.02 20.29 17.00
CA LYS A 133 0.57 20.97 15.82
C LYS A 133 1.38 20.01 14.94
N VAL A 134 2.19 19.16 15.57
CA VAL A 134 3.04 18.19 14.86
C VAL A 134 2.16 17.16 14.15
N GLY A 135 1.10 16.69 14.79
CA GLY A 135 0.18 15.72 14.17
C GLY A 135 -0.52 16.24 12.91
N ASP A 136 -0.99 17.49 12.93
CA ASP A 136 -1.62 18.12 11.76
C ASP A 136 -0.62 18.32 10.61
N GLU A 137 0.63 18.71 10.92
CA GLU A 137 1.71 18.82 9.94
C GLU A 137 2.04 17.45 9.32
N LEU A 138 2.25 16.41 10.15
CA LEU A 138 2.53 15.05 9.70
C LEU A 138 1.41 14.48 8.82
N LYS A 139 0.16 14.75 9.15
CA LYS A 139 -0.99 14.30 8.35
C LYS A 139 -0.99 14.94 6.97
N ARG A 140 -0.78 16.26 6.90
CA ARG A 140 -0.70 16.97 5.61
C ARG A 140 0.47 16.47 4.79
N ASP A 141 1.64 16.34 5.41
CA ASP A 141 2.86 15.94 4.73
C ASP A 141 2.76 14.48 4.24
N GLY A 142 2.11 13.59 5.00
CA GLY A 142 1.82 12.22 4.57
C GLY A 142 0.90 12.17 3.34
N VAL A 143 -0.19 12.95 3.31
CA VAL A 143 -1.08 13.05 2.15
C VAL A 143 -0.33 13.59 0.92
N LEU A 144 0.47 14.65 1.11
CA LEU A 144 1.28 15.23 0.06
C LEU A 144 2.33 14.25 -0.45
N ALA A 145 2.99 13.49 0.43
CA ALA A 145 3.99 12.50 0.04
C ALA A 145 3.40 11.41 -0.86
N VAL A 146 2.23 10.88 -0.52
CA VAL A 146 1.53 9.87 -1.33
C VAL A 146 1.11 10.46 -2.68
N ALA A 147 0.47 11.63 -2.69
CA ALA A 147 0.01 12.27 -3.92
C ALA A 147 1.17 12.61 -4.86
N LEU A 148 2.23 13.23 -4.34
CA LEU A 148 3.42 13.57 -5.11
C LEU A 148 4.16 12.32 -5.59
N SER A 149 4.20 11.24 -4.81
CA SER A 149 4.80 9.97 -5.24
C SER A 149 4.08 9.37 -6.44
N VAL A 150 2.74 9.30 -6.39
CA VAL A 150 1.92 8.80 -7.51
C VAL A 150 2.15 9.64 -8.77
N LEU A 151 2.18 10.97 -8.65
CA LEU A 151 2.44 11.87 -9.78
C LEU A 151 3.88 11.76 -10.30
N ALA A 152 4.87 11.65 -9.43
CA ALA A 152 6.28 11.49 -9.79
C ALA A 152 6.51 10.15 -10.51
N ILE A 153 5.88 9.07 -10.06
CA ILE A 153 5.91 7.76 -10.72
C ILE A 153 5.31 7.87 -12.13
N ALA A 154 4.13 8.49 -12.27
CA ALA A 154 3.49 8.68 -13.57
C ALA A 154 4.34 9.53 -14.52
N ALA A 155 4.92 10.61 -14.02
CA ALA A 155 5.84 11.46 -14.78
C ALA A 155 7.07 10.67 -15.23
N TYR A 156 7.69 9.90 -14.33
CA TYR A 156 8.83 9.04 -14.66
C TYR A 156 8.49 8.05 -15.78
N VAL A 157 7.35 7.35 -15.69
CA VAL A 157 6.93 6.39 -16.73
C VAL A 157 6.64 7.11 -18.05
N TRP A 158 6.02 8.29 -18.03
CA TRP A 158 5.82 9.09 -19.23
C TRP A 158 7.16 9.42 -19.91
N PHE A 159 8.14 9.96 -19.17
CA PHE A 159 9.46 10.28 -19.73
C PHE A 159 10.22 9.04 -20.23
N ARG A 160 10.10 7.91 -19.53
CA ARG A 160 10.82 6.67 -19.87
C ARG A 160 10.18 5.90 -21.02
N PHE A 161 8.89 6.08 -21.25
CA PHE A 161 8.11 5.41 -22.28
C PHE A 161 7.40 6.45 -23.18
N GLU A 162 6.07 6.46 -23.18
CA GLU A 162 5.23 7.46 -23.84
C GLU A 162 4.06 7.80 -22.91
N TRP A 163 3.36 8.89 -23.18
CA TRP A 163 2.30 9.41 -22.29
C TRP A 163 1.18 8.39 -22.05
N GLN A 164 0.88 7.52 -23.02
CA GLN A 164 -0.10 6.44 -22.92
C GLN A 164 0.26 5.45 -21.80
N PHE A 165 1.55 5.09 -21.72
CA PHE A 165 2.08 4.24 -20.65
C PHE A 165 2.06 4.97 -19.31
N GLY A 166 2.35 6.28 -19.31
CA GLY A 166 2.25 7.13 -18.12
C GLY A 166 0.84 7.11 -17.51
N ILE A 167 -0.21 7.24 -18.34
CA ILE A 167 -1.61 7.17 -17.87
C ILE A 167 -1.97 5.77 -17.37
N GLY A 168 -1.57 4.71 -18.08
CA GLY A 168 -1.81 3.34 -17.64
C GLY A 168 -1.14 3.05 -16.29
N ALA A 169 0.11 3.50 -16.11
CA ALA A 169 0.82 3.39 -14.85
C ALA A 169 0.16 4.21 -13.73
N LEU A 170 -0.24 5.46 -14.02
CA LEU A 170 -0.97 6.29 -13.06
C LEU A 170 -2.25 5.60 -12.58
N ALA A 171 -3.04 5.04 -13.50
CA ALA A 171 -4.27 4.32 -13.16
C ALA A 171 -4.02 3.09 -12.27
N ALA A 172 -2.99 2.29 -12.60
CA ALA A 172 -2.60 1.13 -11.81
C ALA A 172 -2.10 1.53 -10.40
N THR A 173 -1.19 2.50 -10.30
CA THR A 173 -0.68 2.96 -9.01
C THR A 173 -1.77 3.62 -8.16
N PHE A 174 -2.66 4.41 -8.75
CA PHE A 174 -3.80 4.99 -8.05
C PHE A 174 -4.73 3.89 -7.51
N HIS A 175 -5.01 2.87 -8.33
CA HIS A 175 -5.78 1.71 -7.90
C HIS A 175 -5.17 1.05 -6.65
N ASP A 176 -3.86 0.82 -6.64
CA ASP A 176 -3.18 0.12 -5.55
C ASP A 176 -3.19 0.92 -4.26
N VAL A 177 -2.99 2.23 -4.36
CA VAL A 177 -3.03 3.16 -3.23
C VAL A 177 -4.44 3.18 -2.62
N ILE A 178 -5.49 3.32 -3.43
CA ILE A 178 -6.88 3.34 -2.94
C ILE A 178 -7.30 1.97 -2.37
N ALA A 179 -6.91 0.87 -3.01
CA ALA A 179 -7.14 -0.48 -2.49
C ALA A 179 -6.46 -0.68 -1.12
N THR A 180 -5.25 -0.14 -0.95
CA THR A 180 -4.53 -0.21 0.33
C THR A 180 -5.16 0.69 1.40
N PHE A 181 -5.62 1.89 1.06
CA PHE A 181 -6.42 2.71 1.97
C PHE A 181 -7.72 1.99 2.40
N GLY A 182 -8.40 1.34 1.45
CA GLY A 182 -9.58 0.53 1.74
C GLY A 182 -9.29 -0.60 2.72
N LEU A 183 -8.15 -1.27 2.61
CA LEU A 183 -7.72 -2.29 3.58
C LEU A 183 -7.69 -1.72 5.00
N PHE A 184 -7.03 -0.59 5.23
CA PHE A 184 -6.96 0.06 6.55
C PHE A 184 -8.35 0.46 7.06
N ALA A 185 -9.19 1.04 6.21
CA ALA A 185 -10.55 1.44 6.60
C ALA A 185 -11.47 0.24 6.93
N ILE A 186 -11.37 -0.86 6.17
CA ILE A 186 -12.20 -2.06 6.37
C ILE A 186 -11.80 -2.80 7.64
N THR A 187 -10.49 -3.01 7.82
CA THR A 187 -9.91 -3.79 8.92
C THR A 187 -9.86 -3.02 10.23
N GLY A 188 -9.86 -1.69 10.19
CA GLY A 188 -9.70 -0.85 11.38
C GLY A 188 -8.27 -0.89 11.95
N MET A 189 -7.30 -1.40 11.19
CA MET A 189 -5.89 -1.33 11.58
C MET A 189 -5.46 0.13 11.75
N GLU A 190 -4.54 0.35 12.69
CA GLU A 190 -3.99 1.68 12.93
C GLU A 190 -3.32 2.23 11.67
N PHE A 191 -3.69 3.44 11.28
CA PHE A 191 -3.10 4.18 10.17
C PHE A 191 -2.14 5.25 10.72
N ASN A 192 -0.84 5.07 10.50
CA ASN A 192 0.26 5.88 11.04
C ASN A 192 1.36 6.11 9.98
N LEU A 193 2.49 6.72 10.33
CA LEU A 193 3.57 6.99 9.37
C LEU A 193 4.15 5.71 8.77
N THR A 194 4.22 4.62 9.53
CA THR A 194 4.64 3.31 9.03
C THR A 194 3.69 2.80 7.94
N SER A 195 2.39 3.08 8.08
CA SER A 195 1.38 2.76 7.07
C SER A 195 1.58 3.56 5.77
N VAL A 196 1.93 4.85 5.89
CA VAL A 196 2.29 5.69 4.73
C VAL A 196 3.55 5.15 4.04
N ALA A 197 4.57 4.76 4.81
CA ALA A 197 5.77 4.14 4.26
C ALA A 197 5.46 2.83 3.50
N ALA A 198 4.54 2.00 4.03
CA ALA A 198 4.07 0.81 3.31
C ALA A 198 3.44 1.18 1.96
N ILE A 199 2.53 2.17 1.94
CA ILE A 199 1.87 2.62 0.71
C ILE A 199 2.87 3.11 -0.34
N LEU A 200 3.85 3.93 0.06
CA LEU A 200 4.91 4.40 -0.83
C LEU A 200 5.77 3.25 -1.36
N THR A 201 6.07 2.28 -0.51
CA THR A 201 6.82 1.07 -0.91
C THR A 201 6.03 0.22 -1.90
N ILE A 202 4.72 0.06 -1.68
CA ILE A 202 3.81 -0.67 -2.58
C ILE A 202 3.73 0.03 -3.94
N ALA A 203 3.64 1.35 -3.98
CA ALA A 203 3.65 2.11 -5.22
C ALA A 203 4.93 1.86 -6.02
N GLY A 204 6.09 1.86 -5.36
CA GLY A 204 7.39 1.52 -5.96
C GLY A 204 7.48 0.06 -6.43
N TYR A 205 6.92 -0.88 -5.68
CA TYR A 205 6.94 -2.29 -6.04
C TYR A 205 6.00 -2.60 -7.21
N SER A 206 4.80 -2.04 -7.22
CA SER A 206 3.82 -2.17 -8.29
C SER A 206 4.33 -1.59 -9.61
N ILE A 207 4.96 -0.41 -9.57
CA ILE A 207 5.52 0.19 -10.79
C ILE A 207 6.66 -0.63 -11.37
N ASN A 208 7.48 -1.28 -10.53
CA ASN A 208 8.56 -2.14 -11.02
C ASN A 208 8.03 -3.26 -11.93
N ASP A 209 6.92 -3.91 -11.56
CA ASP A 209 6.30 -4.94 -12.40
C ASP A 209 5.66 -4.34 -13.67
N THR A 210 4.96 -3.21 -13.52
CA THR A 210 4.34 -2.48 -14.64
C THR A 210 5.37 -2.09 -15.70
N VAL A 211 6.53 -1.57 -15.30
CA VAL A 211 7.62 -1.15 -16.20
C VAL A 211 8.20 -2.34 -16.97
N VAL A 212 8.36 -3.49 -16.30
CA VAL A 212 8.83 -4.72 -16.96
C VAL A 212 7.86 -5.17 -18.04
N ILE A 213 6.56 -5.18 -17.76
CA ILE A 213 5.55 -5.57 -18.74
C ILE A 213 5.51 -4.55 -19.89
N TYR A 214 5.59 -3.25 -19.60
CA TYR A 214 5.57 -2.20 -20.62
C TYR A 214 6.78 -2.25 -21.55
N ASP A 215 7.97 -2.54 -21.02
CA ASP A 215 9.16 -2.74 -21.85
C ASP A 215 8.95 -3.91 -22.82
N ARG A 216 8.35 -5.02 -22.33
CA ARG A 216 8.02 -6.16 -23.17
C ARG A 216 6.93 -5.86 -24.20
N VAL A 217 5.90 -5.10 -23.84
CA VAL A 217 4.87 -4.61 -24.77
C VAL A 217 5.53 -3.81 -25.89
N ARG A 218 6.42 -2.87 -25.56
CA ARG A 218 7.13 -2.03 -26.54
C ARG A 218 8.02 -2.87 -27.46
N GLU A 219 8.72 -3.86 -26.93
CA GLU A 219 9.51 -4.81 -27.72
C GLU A 219 8.62 -5.60 -28.69
N ASN A 220 7.50 -6.14 -28.21
CA ASN A 220 6.59 -6.94 -29.02
C ASN A 220 5.87 -6.10 -30.10
N LEU A 221 5.54 -4.84 -29.83
CA LEU A 221 4.98 -3.92 -30.84
C LEU A 221 5.95 -3.63 -32.00
N ARG A 222 7.26 -3.63 -31.72
CA ARG A 222 8.30 -3.49 -32.75
C ARG A 222 8.51 -4.78 -33.53
N LYS A 223 8.45 -5.92 -32.84
CA LYS A 223 8.70 -7.24 -33.42
C LYS A 223 7.52 -7.77 -34.26
N TYR A 224 6.28 -7.56 -33.80
CA TYR A 224 5.08 -8.13 -34.39
C TYR A 224 4.17 -7.04 -34.97
N LYS A 225 4.61 -6.38 -36.05
CA LYS A 225 3.93 -5.21 -36.65
C LYS A 225 2.51 -5.46 -37.18
N SER A 226 2.13 -6.71 -37.45
CA SER A 226 0.81 -7.09 -37.97
C SER A 226 -0.08 -7.80 -36.94
N MET A 227 0.42 -8.02 -35.71
CA MET A 227 -0.33 -8.72 -34.67
C MET A 227 -1.34 -7.76 -34.03
N PRO A 228 -2.61 -8.17 -33.81
CA PRO A 228 -3.59 -7.34 -33.11
C PRO A 228 -3.10 -6.92 -31.73
N ILE A 229 -3.39 -5.67 -31.33
CA ILE A 229 -2.90 -5.11 -30.05
C ILE A 229 -3.25 -5.99 -28.86
N HIS A 230 -4.45 -6.58 -28.83
CA HIS A 230 -4.87 -7.48 -27.76
C HIS A 230 -3.95 -8.69 -27.60
N ASP A 231 -3.51 -9.27 -28.72
CA ASP A 231 -2.64 -10.43 -28.72
C ASP A 231 -1.22 -10.05 -28.34
N VAL A 232 -0.74 -8.88 -28.79
CA VAL A 232 0.57 -8.32 -28.40
C VAL A 232 0.64 -8.10 -26.89
N LEU A 233 -0.37 -7.45 -26.31
CA LEU A 233 -0.46 -7.21 -24.87
C LEU A 233 -0.55 -8.52 -24.09
N ASN A 234 -1.38 -9.47 -24.56
CA ASN A 234 -1.52 -10.76 -23.90
C ASN A 234 -0.22 -11.57 -23.95
N LEU A 235 0.48 -11.55 -25.08
CA LEU A 235 1.78 -12.20 -25.23
C LEU A 235 2.81 -11.59 -24.28
N ALA A 236 2.89 -10.27 -24.20
CA ALA A 236 3.84 -9.58 -23.33
C ALA A 236 3.65 -9.98 -21.85
N VAL A 237 2.41 -10.02 -21.36
CA VAL A 237 2.09 -10.46 -19.99
C VAL A 237 2.55 -11.90 -19.75
N ASN A 238 2.30 -12.81 -20.69
CA ASN A 238 2.71 -14.21 -20.53
C ASN A 238 4.24 -14.37 -20.54
N GLU A 239 4.97 -13.58 -21.33
CA GLU A 239 6.44 -13.64 -21.40
C GLU A 239 7.11 -13.11 -20.13
N THR A 240 6.49 -12.16 -19.44
CA THR A 240 7.02 -11.60 -18.18
C THR A 240 6.57 -12.34 -16.94
N LEU A 241 5.54 -13.19 -17.02
CA LEU A 241 4.90 -13.82 -15.86
C LEU A 241 5.88 -14.59 -14.95
N ALA A 242 6.86 -15.28 -15.52
CA ALA A 242 7.85 -16.02 -14.73
C ALA A 242 8.73 -15.09 -13.88
N ARG A 243 9.11 -13.93 -14.42
CA ARG A 243 9.87 -12.92 -13.68
C ARG A 243 9.00 -12.30 -12.58
N THR A 244 7.79 -11.87 -12.92
CA THR A 244 6.81 -11.32 -11.97
C THR A 244 6.57 -12.27 -10.80
N PHE A 245 6.33 -13.55 -11.09
CA PHE A 245 6.14 -14.56 -10.05
C PHE A 245 7.36 -14.70 -9.14
N LEU A 246 8.58 -14.76 -9.71
CA LEU A 246 9.81 -14.90 -8.91
C LEU A 246 10.05 -13.68 -8.02
N THR A 247 9.86 -12.47 -8.54
CA THR A 247 10.02 -11.24 -7.74
C THR A 247 8.96 -11.13 -6.64
N VAL A 248 7.71 -11.52 -6.92
CA VAL A 248 6.63 -11.51 -5.93
C VAL A 248 6.87 -12.56 -4.86
N ALA A 249 7.28 -13.77 -5.25
CA ALA A 249 7.56 -14.85 -4.32
C ALA A 249 8.70 -14.51 -3.36
N THR A 250 9.80 -13.89 -3.82
CA THR A 250 10.91 -13.51 -2.95
C THR A 250 10.50 -12.46 -1.93
N VAL A 251 9.81 -11.40 -2.36
CA VAL A 251 9.34 -10.35 -1.44
C VAL A 251 8.25 -10.90 -0.51
N PHE A 252 7.36 -11.76 -1.00
CA PHE A 252 6.35 -12.43 -0.18
C PHE A 252 6.99 -13.21 0.97
N VAL A 253 8.04 -14.00 0.72
CA VAL A 253 8.73 -14.76 1.78
C VAL A 253 9.35 -13.82 2.81
N THR A 254 9.99 -12.72 2.39
CA THR A 254 10.58 -11.73 3.30
C THR A 254 9.52 -11.03 4.14
N VAL A 255 8.43 -10.56 3.53
CA VAL A 255 7.35 -9.87 4.24
C VAL A 255 6.59 -10.85 5.13
N MET A 256 6.46 -12.12 4.75
CA MET A 256 5.85 -13.14 5.60
C MET A 256 6.68 -13.40 6.86
N ALA A 257 8.02 -13.46 6.74
CA ALA A 257 8.89 -13.52 7.91
C ALA A 257 8.72 -12.28 8.79
N LEU A 258 8.59 -11.09 8.19
CA LEU A 258 8.31 -9.86 8.93
C LEU A 258 6.94 -9.89 9.63
N LEU A 259 5.92 -10.46 9.00
CA LEU A 259 4.60 -10.60 9.62
C LEU A 259 4.63 -11.54 10.83
N VAL A 260 5.35 -12.65 10.74
CA VAL A 260 5.42 -13.67 11.79
C VAL A 260 6.36 -13.27 12.93
N PHE A 261 7.48 -12.61 12.61
CA PHE A 261 8.57 -12.33 13.58
C PHE A 261 8.81 -10.85 13.87
N GLY A 262 8.22 -9.92 13.12
CA GLY A 262 8.49 -8.48 13.22
C GLY A 262 7.81 -7.77 14.39
N GLY A 263 6.91 -8.44 15.11
CA GLY A 263 6.17 -7.87 16.22
C GLY A 263 5.09 -6.87 15.80
N ASP A 264 4.39 -6.31 16.78
CA ASP A 264 3.16 -5.54 16.56
C ASP A 264 3.39 -4.23 15.81
N VAL A 265 4.52 -3.56 16.07
CA VAL A 265 4.90 -2.30 15.40
C VAL A 265 4.97 -2.47 13.88
N LEU A 266 5.42 -3.66 13.41
CA LEU A 266 5.56 -3.98 11.99
C LEU A 266 4.41 -4.80 11.43
N HIS A 267 3.44 -5.19 12.25
CA HIS A 267 2.31 -6.02 11.81
C HIS A 267 1.47 -5.29 10.76
N GLY A 268 1.03 -4.06 11.04
CA GLY A 268 0.25 -3.25 10.09
C GLY A 268 0.99 -3.00 8.78
N PHE A 269 2.30 -2.72 8.86
CA PHE A 269 3.18 -2.57 7.69
C PHE A 269 3.24 -3.87 6.87
N SER A 270 3.47 -5.00 7.52
CA SER A 270 3.63 -6.30 6.85
C SER A 270 2.34 -6.76 6.18
N VAL A 271 1.18 -6.59 6.85
CA VAL A 271 -0.13 -6.88 6.26
C VAL A 271 -0.39 -6.00 5.04
N ALA A 272 -0.12 -4.69 5.14
CA ALA A 272 -0.28 -3.77 4.02
C ALA A 272 0.65 -4.14 2.85
N MET A 273 1.90 -4.51 3.12
CA MET A 273 2.84 -4.96 2.09
C MET A 273 2.39 -6.25 1.39
N LEU A 274 1.89 -7.26 2.12
CA LEU A 274 1.37 -8.49 1.51
C LEU A 274 0.15 -8.21 0.63
N TRP A 275 -0.77 -7.37 1.13
CA TRP A 275 -1.92 -6.92 0.37
C TRP A 275 -1.49 -6.17 -0.90
N GLY A 276 -0.59 -5.20 -0.76
CA GLY A 276 -0.07 -4.41 -1.86
C GLY A 276 0.70 -5.22 -2.90
N LEU A 277 1.41 -6.27 -2.50
CA LEU A 277 2.03 -7.24 -3.42
C LEU A 277 0.97 -7.91 -4.31
N ALA A 278 -0.11 -8.40 -3.70
CA ALA A 278 -1.18 -9.07 -4.43
C ALA A 278 -1.93 -8.09 -5.36
N VAL A 279 -2.31 -6.93 -4.83
CA VAL A 279 -3.05 -5.90 -5.56
C VAL A 279 -2.21 -5.29 -6.68
N GLY A 280 -0.92 -5.00 -6.45
CA GLY A 280 -0.01 -4.44 -7.44
C GLY A 280 0.30 -5.42 -8.58
N THR A 281 0.48 -6.71 -8.27
CA THR A 281 0.63 -7.75 -9.31
C THR A 281 -0.64 -7.88 -10.14
N TYR A 282 -1.80 -7.77 -9.50
CA TYR A 282 -3.07 -7.79 -10.19
C TYR A 282 -3.25 -6.54 -11.08
N SER A 283 -2.92 -5.34 -10.57
CA SER A 283 -3.15 -4.07 -11.27
C SER A 283 -2.20 -3.89 -12.45
N SER A 284 -0.94 -4.34 -12.37
CA SER A 284 -0.01 -4.30 -13.50
C SER A 284 -0.59 -5.06 -14.70
N ILE A 285 -1.17 -6.24 -14.46
CA ILE A 285 -1.73 -7.14 -15.49
C ILE A 285 -3.12 -6.71 -15.97
N PHE A 286 -4.01 -6.28 -15.06
CA PHE A 286 -5.44 -6.11 -15.33
C PHE A 286 -5.93 -4.66 -15.33
N VAL A 287 -5.12 -3.72 -14.87
CA VAL A 287 -5.41 -2.27 -14.91
C VAL A 287 -4.45 -1.59 -15.87
N GLY A 288 -3.14 -1.63 -15.61
CA GLY A 288 -2.12 -0.92 -16.41
C GLY A 288 -2.08 -1.37 -17.87
N VAL A 289 -1.87 -2.66 -18.11
CA VAL A 289 -1.75 -3.18 -19.48
C VAL A 289 -3.05 -3.02 -20.29
N PRO A 290 -4.25 -3.36 -19.79
CA PRO A 290 -5.47 -3.19 -20.57
C PRO A 290 -5.82 -1.73 -20.85
N MET A 291 -5.37 -0.78 -20.04
CA MET A 291 -5.54 0.65 -20.33
C MET A 291 -4.90 1.04 -21.66
N LEU A 292 -3.81 0.36 -22.06
CA LEU A 292 -3.12 0.60 -23.32
C LEU A 292 -3.98 0.29 -24.56
N ILE A 293 -5.03 -0.51 -24.43
CA ILE A 293 -5.97 -0.83 -25.52
C ILE A 293 -6.71 0.42 -26.00
N TYR A 294 -7.04 1.32 -25.08
CA TYR A 294 -7.83 2.52 -25.37
C TYR A 294 -6.99 3.63 -25.98
N PHE A 295 -5.67 3.47 -26.00
CA PHE A 295 -4.78 4.35 -26.69
C PHE A 295 -4.39 3.70 -28.01
N ASN A 296 -4.52 4.44 -29.12
CA ASN A 296 -4.16 3.94 -30.44
C ASN A 296 -2.63 3.86 -30.56
N LEU A 297 -2.04 2.86 -29.90
CA LEU A 297 -0.60 2.67 -29.82
C LEU A 297 -0.05 2.45 -31.23
N ARG A 298 0.80 3.37 -31.68
CA ARG A 298 1.38 3.32 -33.02
C ARG A 298 2.24 2.07 -33.16
N THR A 299 1.94 1.27 -34.18
CA THR A 299 2.76 0.13 -34.54
C THR A 299 4.10 0.61 -35.12
N GLY A 300 5.17 -0.18 -34.99
CA GLY A 300 6.50 0.21 -35.48
C GLY A 300 6.52 0.63 -36.96
N GLN A 301 5.61 0.09 -37.78
CA GLN A 301 5.44 0.44 -39.19
C GLN A 301 4.90 1.87 -39.38
N GLN A 302 3.90 2.27 -38.59
CA GLN A 302 3.31 3.61 -38.64
C GLN A 302 4.30 4.69 -38.21
N LYS A 303 5.16 4.39 -37.24
CA LYS A 303 6.23 5.32 -36.83
C LYS A 303 7.31 5.49 -37.89
N GLU A 304 7.75 4.40 -38.53
CA GLU A 304 8.74 4.46 -39.61
C GLU A 304 8.19 5.22 -40.83
N GLU A 305 6.90 5.04 -41.15
CA GLU A 305 6.22 5.78 -42.24
C GLU A 305 6.04 7.27 -41.91
N ASP A 306 5.66 7.62 -40.68
CA ASP A 306 5.54 9.01 -40.22
C ASP A 306 6.91 9.72 -40.22
N GLU A 307 7.96 9.09 -39.65
CA GLU A 307 9.31 9.65 -39.60
C GLU A 307 9.92 9.79 -41.01
N ALA A 308 9.66 8.84 -41.90
CA ALA A 308 10.07 8.94 -43.30
C ALA A 308 9.30 10.04 -44.05
N GLY A 309 8.01 10.23 -43.75
CA GLY A 309 7.19 11.31 -44.30
C GLY A 309 7.61 12.69 -43.80
N GLU A 310 7.99 12.82 -42.54
CA GLU A 310 8.43 14.06 -41.92
C GLU A 310 9.85 14.46 -42.37
N GLN A 311 10.72 13.50 -42.66
CA GLN A 311 12.02 13.73 -43.32
C GLN A 311 11.92 14.03 -44.83
N ALA A 312 10.76 13.74 -45.45
CA ALA A 312 10.51 13.98 -46.86
C ALA A 312 9.80 15.32 -47.14
N LEU A 313 9.48 16.11 -46.11
CA LEU A 313 8.96 17.48 -46.25
C LEU A 313 10.15 18.45 -46.46
N PRO A 314 10.11 19.31 -47.50
CA PRO A 314 11.21 20.21 -47.87
C PRO A 314 11.43 21.36 -46.88
#